data_AF-A0A7V9V9L5-F1
#
_entry.id   AF-A0A7V9V9L5-F1
#
_cell.length_a   1.000
_cell.length_b   1.000
_cell.length_c   1.000
_cell.angle_alpha   90.00
_cell.angle_beta   90.00
_cell.angle_gamma   90.00
#
_symmetry.space_group_name_H-M   'P 1'
#
loop_
_entity.id
_entity.type
_entity.pdbx_description
1 polymer ?
#
loop_
_entity_poly.entity_id
_entity_poly.type
_entity_poly.pdbx_seq_one_letter_code
_entity_poly.pdbx_strand_id
1 'polypeptide(L)'
;MPANPTVGHAYRQEYYAGEAEDLAEVVRLGATETVPFGKLEALVVTKEWTPLEPGNVEEKYYAPGVGLVLEAKVAGGTGRVQLTKFTPGR
;
A
#
# COMPACT_ATOMS: atom_id res chain seq x y z
N MET A 1 -2.97 -0.24 -8.79
CA MET A 1 -2.85 -1.64 -8.35
C MET A 1 -3.11 -2.56 -9.54
N PRO A 2 -2.28 -3.58 -9.81
CA PRO A 2 -2.47 -4.53 -10.92
C PRO A 2 -3.79 -5.31 -10.79
N ALA A 3 -4.38 -5.67 -11.94
CA ALA A 3 -5.63 -6.44 -11.98
C ALA A 3 -5.49 -7.86 -11.40
N ASN A 4 -4.30 -8.46 -11.48
CA ASN A 4 -3.95 -9.74 -10.87
C ASN A 4 -2.69 -9.57 -10.01
N PRO A 5 -2.81 -9.15 -8.73
CA PRO A 5 -1.67 -8.97 -7.85
C PRO A 5 -0.89 -10.29 -7.67
N THR A 6 0.41 -10.25 -7.94
CA THR A 6 1.32 -11.39 -7.80
C THR A 6 2.52 -10.94 -7.01
N VAL A 7 2.93 -11.70 -5.99
CA VAL A 7 4.11 -11.36 -5.16
C VAL A 7 5.35 -11.22 -6.05
N GLY A 8 6.15 -10.17 -5.80
CA GLY A 8 7.33 -9.80 -6.59
C GLY A 8 7.03 -8.97 -7.84
N HIS A 9 5.76 -8.74 -8.18
CA HIS A 9 5.41 -7.87 -9.30
C HIS A 9 5.60 -6.40 -8.90
N ALA A 10 6.65 -5.79 -9.42
CA ALA A 10 6.91 -4.35 -9.32
C ALA A 10 6.32 -3.58 -10.50
N TYR A 11 5.78 -2.39 -10.24
CA TYR A 11 5.17 -1.51 -11.23
C TYR A 11 5.34 -0.03 -10.82
N ARG A 12 5.20 0.88 -11.79
CA ARG A 12 5.16 2.32 -11.52
C ARG A 12 3.75 2.76 -11.14
N GLN A 13 3.64 3.59 -10.10
CA GLN A 13 2.41 4.27 -9.72
C GLN A 13 2.31 5.65 -10.38
N GLU A 14 3.44 6.33 -10.50
CA GLU A 14 3.56 7.63 -11.16
C GLU A 14 4.91 7.70 -11.90
N TYR A 15 4.96 8.46 -13.00
CA TYR A 15 6.21 8.73 -13.69
C TYR A 15 6.24 10.10 -14.35
N TYR A 16 7.06 10.98 -13.78
CA TYR A 16 7.54 12.22 -14.34
C TYR A 16 9.01 12.38 -13.96
N ALA A 17 9.92 12.22 -14.95
CA ALA A 17 11.34 12.06 -14.71
C ALA A 17 11.95 13.21 -13.87
N GLY A 18 12.64 12.86 -12.80
CA GLY A 18 13.27 13.82 -11.87
C GLY A 18 12.31 14.52 -10.90
N GLU A 19 11.01 14.31 -11.02
CA GLU A 19 9.98 15.01 -10.24
C GLU A 19 9.08 14.03 -9.46
N ALA A 20 8.64 12.93 -10.10
CA ALA A 20 7.84 11.87 -9.50
C ALA A 20 8.19 10.51 -10.11
N GLU A 21 8.70 9.57 -9.33
CA GLU A 21 9.15 8.25 -9.82
C GLU A 21 8.69 7.14 -8.87
N ASP A 22 7.40 7.15 -8.53
CA ASP A 22 6.83 6.25 -7.54
C ASP A 22 6.70 4.83 -8.05
N LEU A 23 7.25 3.91 -7.27
CA LEU A 23 7.29 2.48 -7.53
C LEU A 23 6.56 1.74 -6.42
N ALA A 24 5.90 0.65 -6.81
CA ALA A 24 5.29 -0.28 -5.88
C ALA A 24 5.62 -1.72 -6.27
N GLU A 25 5.81 -2.59 -5.29
CA GLU A 25 5.97 -4.02 -5.46
C GLU A 25 4.98 -4.74 -4.56
N VAL A 26 4.24 -5.71 -5.11
CA VAL A 26 3.42 -6.59 -4.29
C VAL A 26 4.32 -7.49 -3.45
N VAL A 27 4.30 -7.34 -2.13
CA VAL A 27 5.16 -8.11 -1.21
C VAL A 27 4.42 -9.22 -0.47
N ARG A 28 3.10 -9.08 -0.27
CA ARG A 28 2.27 -10.12 0.36
C ARG A 28 0.86 -10.15 -0.20
N LEU A 29 0.26 -11.34 -0.21
CA LEU A 29 -1.14 -11.59 -0.51
C LEU A 29 -1.77 -12.35 0.66
N GLY A 30 -3.07 -12.16 0.88
CA GLY A 30 -3.80 -12.88 1.93
C GLY A 30 -3.46 -12.42 3.35
N ALA A 31 -2.93 -11.20 3.51
CA ALA A 31 -2.61 -10.67 4.83
C ALA A 31 -3.89 -10.36 5.62
N THR A 32 -3.76 -10.33 6.94
CA THR A 32 -4.81 -9.95 7.87
C THR A 32 -4.29 -8.81 8.73
N GLU A 33 -5.09 -7.75 8.87
CA GLU A 33 -4.76 -6.65 9.78
C GLU A 33 -5.97 -6.10 10.53
N THR A 34 -5.70 -5.52 11.69
CA THR A 34 -6.71 -4.82 12.48
C THR A 34 -6.45 -3.32 12.48
N VAL A 35 -7.45 -2.57 12.01
CA VAL A 35 -7.48 -1.10 12.01
C VAL A 35 -8.70 -0.63 12.81
N PRO A 36 -8.86 0.68 13.11
CA PRO A 36 -10.02 1.14 13.88
C PRO A 36 -11.38 0.83 13.21
N PHE A 37 -11.43 0.72 11.88
CA PHE A 37 -12.63 0.24 11.16
C PHE A 37 -12.99 -1.22 11.49
N GLY A 38 -12.02 -2.06 11.86
CA GLY A 38 -12.21 -3.47 12.19
C GLY A 38 -11.06 -4.37 11.75
N LYS A 39 -11.26 -5.68 11.92
CA LYS A 39 -10.37 -6.71 11.36
C LYS A 39 -10.69 -6.91 9.88
N LEU A 40 -9.66 -6.88 9.05
CA LEU A 40 -9.74 -7.09 7.62
C LEU A 40 -8.84 -8.26 7.21
N GLU A 41 -9.28 -9.00 6.20
CA GLU A 41 -8.62 -10.21 5.71
C GLU A 41 -8.47 -10.14 4.18
N ALA A 42 -7.75 -11.10 3.61
CA ALA A 42 -7.47 -11.15 2.17
C ALA A 42 -6.80 -9.87 1.63
N LEU A 43 -5.95 -9.24 2.45
CA LEU A 43 -5.28 -8.00 2.09
C LEU A 43 -4.16 -8.24 1.08
N VAL A 44 -4.01 -7.30 0.16
CA VAL A 44 -2.84 -7.16 -0.70
C VAL A 44 -1.92 -6.14 -0.05
N VAL A 45 -0.64 -6.48 0.13
CA VAL A 45 0.36 -5.55 0.66
C VAL A 45 1.35 -5.19 -0.42
N THR A 46 1.53 -3.89 -0.65
CA THR A 46 2.60 -3.36 -1.49
C THR A 46 3.68 -2.72 -0.63
N LYS A 47 4.93 -2.86 -1.06
CA LYS A 47 6.03 -2.00 -0.65
C LYS A 47 6.13 -0.86 -1.66
N GLU A 48 6.22 0.37 -1.20
CA GLU A 48 6.27 1.57 -2.04
C GLU A 48 7.53 2.39 -1.73
N TRP A 49 8.15 2.92 -2.77
CA TRP A 49 9.38 3.73 -2.69
C TRP A 49 9.55 4.60 -3.93
N THR A 50 10.45 5.58 -3.84
CA THR A 50 10.89 6.39 -4.98
C THR A 50 12.43 6.46 -5.03
N PRO A 51 13.06 6.39 -6.22
CA PRO A 51 14.49 6.63 -6.35
C PRO A 51 14.93 8.03 -5.92
N LEU A 52 14.00 9.00 -5.91
CA LEU A 52 14.27 10.39 -5.52
C LEU A 52 14.48 10.52 -4.00
N GLU A 53 13.91 9.59 -3.21
CA GLU A 53 14.02 9.54 -1.75
C GLU A 53 14.31 8.10 -1.26
N PRO A 54 15.52 7.55 -1.50
CA PRO A 54 15.81 6.12 -1.34
C PRO A 54 15.77 5.61 0.10
N GLY A 55 15.70 6.50 1.10
CA GLY A 55 15.58 6.15 2.52
C GLY A 55 14.14 5.96 2.99
N ASN A 56 13.14 6.35 2.20
CA ASN A 56 11.73 6.34 2.57
C ASN A 56 11.05 5.12 1.91
N VAL A 57 10.51 4.24 2.75
CA VAL A 57 9.79 3.04 2.30
C VAL A 57 8.54 2.87 3.13
N GLU A 58 7.43 2.60 2.44
CA GLU A 58 6.13 2.35 3.04
C GLU A 58 5.61 0.98 2.66
N GLU A 59 4.86 0.35 3.56
CA GLU A 59 3.96 -0.72 3.19
C GLU A 59 2.52 -0.20 3.17
N LYS A 60 1.79 -0.51 2.10
CA LYS A 60 0.38 -0.17 1.95
C LYS A 60 -0.47 -1.42 1.85
N TYR A 61 -1.57 -1.45 2.58
CA TYR A 61 -2.47 -2.59 2.71
C TYR A 61 -3.79 -2.25 2.05
N TYR A 62 -4.23 -3.11 1.13
CA TYR A 62 -5.44 -2.91 0.36
C TYR A 62 -6.43 -4.04 0.62
N ALA A 63 -7.66 -3.67 1.00
CA ALA A 63 -8.76 -4.61 1.21
C ALA A 63 -9.67 -4.69 -0.02
N PRO A 64 -10.10 -5.90 -0.43
CA PRO A 64 -11.07 -6.06 -1.52
C PRO A 64 -12.37 -5.28 -1.27
N GLY A 65 -12.84 -4.54 -2.28
CA GLY A 65 -14.06 -3.73 -2.19
C GLY A 65 -13.96 -2.45 -1.36
N VAL A 66 -12.79 -2.15 -0.76
CA VAL A 66 -12.55 -0.94 0.05
C VAL A 66 -11.42 -0.10 -0.54
N GLY A 67 -10.31 -0.73 -0.94
CA GLY A 67 -9.08 -0.04 -1.33
C GLY A 67 -8.10 0.04 -0.17
N LEU A 68 -7.38 1.16 -0.07
CA LEU A 68 -6.33 1.35 0.95
C LEU A 68 -6.91 1.40 2.36
N VAL A 69 -6.35 0.61 3.27
CA VAL A 69 -6.81 0.50 4.67
C VAL A 69 -5.74 0.79 5.72
N LEU A 70 -4.47 0.65 5.35
CA LEU A 70 -3.33 0.99 6.20
C LEU A 70 -2.14 1.40 5.33
N GLU A 71 -1.48 2.50 5.71
CA GLU A 71 -0.14 2.86 5.28
C GLU A 71 0.78 2.83 6.50
N ALA A 72 1.97 2.24 6.36
CA ALA A 72 2.95 2.18 7.43
C ALA A 72 4.36 2.45 6.89
N LYS A 73 5.06 3.44 7.46
CA LYS A 73 6.49 3.64 7.20
C LYS A 73 7.28 2.48 7.80
N VAL A 74 8.06 1.81 6.95
CA VAL A 74 8.97 0.72 7.32
C VAL A 74 10.44 1.11 7.24
N ALA A 75 10.75 2.22 6.57
CA ALA A 75 12.04 2.89 6.60
C ALA A 75 11.87 4.43 6.47
N GLY A 76 12.87 5.19 6.92
CA GLY A 76 12.84 6.66 6.80
C GLY A 76 12.03 7.39 7.87
N GLY A 77 11.74 6.72 8.99
CA GLY A 77 11.03 7.29 10.14
C GLY A 77 9.91 6.38 10.63
N THR A 78 8.96 6.97 11.37
CA THR A 78 7.75 6.29 11.84
C THR A 78 6.52 7.03 11.33
N GLY A 79 5.46 6.30 11.05
CA GLY A 79 4.21 6.87 10.55
C GLY A 79 3.23 5.77 10.19
N ARG A 80 1.97 5.95 10.58
CA ARG A 80 0.87 5.06 10.21
C ARG A 80 -0.38 5.87 9.91
N VAL A 81 -1.05 5.54 8.82
CA VAL A 81 -2.37 6.05 8.45
C VAL A 81 -3.32 4.86 8.38
N GLN A 82 -4.48 4.95 9.01
CA GLN A 82 -5.39 3.79 9.17
C GLN A 82 -6.82 4.17 8.83
N LEU A 83 -7.53 3.26 8.16
CA LEU A 83 -8.95 3.40 7.91
C LEU A 83 -9.72 3.35 9.23
N THR A 84 -10.46 4.41 9.51
CA THR A 84 -11.29 4.53 10.71
C THR A 84 -12.75 4.21 10.46
N LYS A 85 -13.27 4.57 9.28
CA LYS A 85 -14.66 4.35 8.88
C LYS A 85 -14.76 4.26 7.37
N PHE A 86 -15.58 3.31 6.89
CA PHE A 86 -15.94 3.19 5.48
C PHE A 86 -17.42 2.82 5.36
N THR A 87 -18.10 3.43 4.40
CA THR A 87 -19.47 3.09 4.02
C THR A 87 -19.47 2.84 2.52
N PRO A 88 -19.79 1.62 2.04
CA PRO A 88 -19.88 1.34 0.61
C PRO A 88 -20.90 2.25 -0.10
N GLY A 89 -20.62 2.60 -1.35
CA GLY A 89 -21.62 3.22 -2.23
C GLY A 89 -22.77 2.26 -2.53
N ARG A 90 -23.96 2.81 -2.82
CA ARG A 90 -25.12 2.06 -3.32
C ARG A 90 -25.06 1.89 -4.83
#